data_AF-A0A564TRG9-F1
#
_entry.id   AF-A0A564TRG9-F1
#
_cell.length_a   1.000
_cell.length_b   1.000
_cell.length_c   1.000
_cell.angle_alpha   90.00
_cell.angle_beta   90.00
_cell.angle_gamma   90.00
#
_symmetry.space_group_name_H-M   'P 1'
#
loop_
_entity.id
_entity.type
_entity.pdbx_description
1 polymer ?
#
loop_
_entity_poly.entity_id
_entity_poly.type
_entity_poly.pdbx_seq_one_letter_code
_entity_poly.pdbx_strand_id
1 'polypeptide(L)'
;MVRSPISVEGNIRLVPYYPAYDTALAWYRDAQLCKQVDNRDSVYDLPLLKRMYHYLDTHGELFYIEYRGVLCGDVSLRTTGELAIVICKEYQNKHIGRKVIEKMLELARERGLAECFAHIYSFNIQSQKMFESIGFVPQDEERYIYKLQKGEPTMTKLTLEEKQELIRMALAARERAYTPYSDFMVGAALRAEDGRIFTGCNVENAAFTPTSCAERTALFKAVAEGVTRFTDIAVVGARRGEVNKQITSPCGVCRQALFEFGGPELNVIMAKSPDDFIERSMDELLPFGFGPSNVAGNKAVED
;
A
#
# COMPACT_ATOMS: atom_id res chain seq x y z
N MET A 1 -15.14 12.30 12.05
CA MET A 1 -13.81 12.75 11.59
C MET A 1 -14.02 13.48 10.27
N VAL A 2 -13.62 14.75 10.17
CA VAL A 2 -13.70 15.48 8.90
C VAL A 2 -12.65 14.86 7.97
N ARG A 3 -13.10 14.20 6.90
CA ARG A 3 -12.19 13.66 5.88
C ARG A 3 -11.64 14.85 5.08
N SER A 4 -10.36 14.81 4.71
CA SER A 4 -9.75 15.82 3.85
C SER A 4 -9.93 15.46 2.37
N PRO A 5 -10.00 16.44 1.45
CA PRO A 5 -9.99 16.17 0.02
C PRO A 5 -8.75 15.39 -0.43
N ILE A 6 -8.94 14.40 -1.31
CA ILE A 6 -7.87 13.58 -1.88
C ILE A 6 -7.52 14.13 -3.26
N SER A 7 -6.25 14.45 -3.49
CA SER A 7 -5.77 14.87 -4.80
C SER A 7 -5.67 13.68 -5.76
N VAL A 8 -6.15 13.88 -6.98
CA VAL A 8 -6.02 12.96 -8.12
C VAL A 8 -5.24 13.69 -9.22
N GLU A 9 -4.58 12.94 -10.10
CA GLU A 9 -3.81 13.50 -11.20
C GLU A 9 -4.68 14.33 -12.18
N GLY A 10 -4.13 15.42 -12.74
CA GLY A 10 -4.78 16.19 -13.80
C GLY A 10 -5.85 17.20 -13.34
N ASN A 11 -5.70 17.82 -12.16
CA ASN A 11 -6.65 18.76 -11.56
C ASN A 11 -8.00 18.12 -11.18
N ILE A 12 -7.96 16.84 -10.81
CA ILE A 12 -9.10 16.11 -10.26
C ILE A 12 -8.91 16.04 -8.74
N ARG A 13 -10.00 16.17 -7.97
CA ARG A 13 -10.00 15.99 -6.52
C ARG A 13 -11.22 15.16 -6.11
N LEU A 14 -11.04 14.30 -5.11
CA LEU A 14 -12.14 13.62 -4.43
C LEU A 14 -12.48 14.40 -3.18
N VAL A 15 -13.64 15.06 -3.19
CA VAL A 15 -14.13 15.86 -2.09
C VAL A 15 -15.04 14.97 -1.24
N PRO A 16 -14.75 14.78 0.06
CA PRO A 16 -15.60 13.98 0.93
C PRO A 16 -17.04 14.46 0.89
N TYR A 17 -17.97 13.51 0.92
CA TYR A 17 -19.39 13.80 0.80
C TYR A 17 -19.86 14.89 1.77
N TYR A 18 -20.69 15.79 1.23
CA TYR A 18 -21.47 16.78 1.96
C TYR A 18 -22.81 16.97 1.23
N PRO A 19 -23.83 17.64 1.80
CA PRO A 19 -25.18 17.66 1.22
C PRO A 19 -25.34 18.59 -0.01
N ALA A 20 -24.59 18.37 -1.10
CA ALA A 20 -24.62 19.19 -2.33
C ALA A 20 -25.75 18.77 -3.30
N TYR A 21 -26.98 18.63 -2.79
CA TYR A 21 -28.07 17.97 -3.53
C TYR A 21 -28.50 18.70 -4.79
N ASP A 22 -28.47 20.03 -4.82
CA ASP A 22 -28.90 20.78 -6.01
C ASP A 22 -27.99 20.49 -7.21
N THR A 23 -26.68 20.46 -6.96
CA THR A 23 -25.68 20.13 -7.98
C THR A 23 -25.79 18.66 -8.40
N ALA A 24 -25.84 17.75 -7.44
CA ALA A 24 -25.89 16.32 -7.73
C ALA A 24 -27.18 15.89 -8.43
N LEU A 25 -28.33 16.43 -8.01
CA LEU A 25 -29.63 16.09 -8.59
C LEU A 25 -29.66 16.43 -10.09
N ALA A 26 -29.01 17.51 -10.52
CA ALA A 26 -28.93 17.87 -11.93
C ALA A 26 -28.30 16.75 -12.79
N TRP A 27 -27.31 16.02 -12.27
CA TRP A 27 -26.71 14.88 -12.97
C TRP A 27 -27.71 13.73 -13.14
N TYR A 28 -28.44 13.40 -12.08
CA TYR A 28 -29.45 12.33 -12.08
C TYR A 28 -30.82 12.75 -12.67
N ARG A 29 -30.90 13.92 -13.31
CA ARG A 29 -32.01 14.31 -14.18
C ARG A 29 -31.80 13.92 -15.64
N ASP A 30 -30.64 13.35 -15.99
CA ASP A 30 -30.42 12.72 -17.29
C ASP A 30 -30.87 11.25 -17.26
N ALA A 31 -31.89 10.93 -18.06
CA ALA A 31 -32.48 9.58 -18.10
C ALA A 31 -31.51 8.52 -18.64
N GLN A 32 -30.60 8.90 -19.54
CA GLN A 32 -29.57 7.99 -20.06
C GLN A 32 -28.56 7.66 -18.97
N LEU A 33 -28.17 8.65 -18.15
CA LEU A 33 -27.31 8.41 -16.99
C LEU A 33 -27.97 7.49 -15.97
N CYS A 34 -29.23 7.74 -15.60
CA CYS A 34 -29.97 6.87 -14.68
C CYS A 34 -30.13 5.43 -15.22
N LYS A 35 -30.29 5.29 -16.54
CA LYS A 35 -30.30 3.97 -17.18
C LYS A 35 -28.94 3.28 -17.04
N GLN A 36 -27.85 4.00 -17.24
CA GLN A 36 -26.50 3.46 -17.16
C GLN A 36 -26.08 3.08 -15.73
N VAL A 37 -26.57 3.79 -14.72
CA VAL A 37 -26.15 3.63 -13.31
C VAL A 37 -27.05 2.66 -12.54
N ASP A 38 -28.37 2.67 -12.78
CA ASP A 38 -29.32 1.85 -12.02
C ASP A 38 -30.28 1.01 -12.88
N ASN A 39 -30.07 0.97 -14.21
CA ASN A 39 -30.98 0.34 -15.16
C ASN A 39 -32.44 0.82 -15.03
N ARG A 40 -32.61 2.12 -14.78
CA ARG A 40 -33.93 2.75 -14.60
C ARG A 40 -34.33 3.60 -15.80
N ASP A 41 -35.61 3.55 -16.14
CA ASP A 41 -36.22 4.40 -17.18
C ASP A 41 -36.79 5.72 -16.63
N SER A 42 -36.57 5.99 -15.34
CA SER A 42 -37.00 7.20 -14.63
C SER A 42 -35.83 7.94 -14.01
N VAL A 43 -35.88 9.28 -14.04
CA VAL A 43 -34.91 10.16 -13.39
C VAL A 43 -35.09 10.15 -11.87
N TYR A 44 -34.07 10.60 -11.15
CA TYR A 44 -34.15 10.72 -9.71
C TYR A 44 -35.03 11.91 -9.29
N ASP A 45 -35.74 11.72 -8.20
CA ASP A 45 -36.25 12.82 -7.39
C ASP A 45 -35.32 13.08 -6.19
N LEU A 46 -35.50 14.23 -5.53
CA LEU A 46 -34.66 14.60 -4.39
C LEU A 46 -34.76 13.58 -3.23
N PRO A 47 -35.94 13.03 -2.86
CA PRO A 47 -36.02 11.98 -1.85
C PRO A 47 -35.21 10.72 -2.19
N LEU A 48 -35.25 10.25 -3.44
CA LEU A 48 -34.49 9.08 -3.88
C LEU A 48 -32.99 9.35 -3.83
N LEU A 49 -32.54 10.50 -4.33
CA LEU A 49 -31.12 10.89 -4.28
C LEU A 49 -30.59 10.95 -2.85
N LYS A 50 -31.37 11.53 -1.92
CA LYS A 50 -31.01 11.58 -0.50
C LYS A 50 -30.88 10.18 0.11
N ARG A 51 -31.79 9.26 -0.20
CA ARG A 51 -31.70 7.87 0.28
C ARG A 51 -30.46 7.16 -0.26
N MET A 52 -30.17 7.33 -1.55
CA MET A 52 -28.98 6.75 -2.19
C MET A 52 -27.69 7.25 -1.51
N TYR A 53 -27.49 8.57 -1.41
CA TYR A 53 -26.28 9.10 -0.79
C TYR A 53 -26.16 8.76 0.69
N HIS A 54 -27.28 8.75 1.43
CA HIS A 54 -27.27 8.29 2.82
C HIS A 54 -26.79 6.83 2.91
N TYR A 55 -27.28 5.95 2.04
CA TYR A 55 -26.84 4.56 2.02
C TYR A 55 -25.35 4.42 1.68
N LEU A 56 -24.87 5.11 0.63
CA LEU A 56 -23.47 5.05 0.21
C LEU A 56 -22.49 5.59 1.27
N ASP A 57 -22.84 6.70 1.93
CA ASP A 57 -22.00 7.31 2.97
C ASP A 57 -21.98 6.48 4.27
N THR A 58 -23.08 5.78 4.58
CA THR A 58 -23.16 4.93 5.78
C THR A 58 -22.50 3.56 5.61
N HIS A 59 -22.39 3.05 4.38
CA HIS A 59 -21.86 1.70 4.08
C HIS A 59 -20.49 1.72 3.39
N GLY A 60 -19.82 2.88 3.34
CA GLY A 60 -18.56 3.02 2.65
C GLY A 60 -17.96 4.41 2.72
N GLU A 61 -17.15 4.72 1.71
CA GLU A 61 -16.71 6.07 1.44
C GLU A 61 -17.43 6.60 0.22
N LEU A 62 -17.93 7.82 0.34
CA LEU A 62 -18.56 8.56 -0.73
C LEU A 62 -17.79 9.86 -0.93
N PHE A 63 -17.47 10.15 -2.18
CA PHE A 63 -16.80 11.36 -2.59
C PHE A 63 -17.52 11.99 -3.78
N TYR A 64 -17.56 13.32 -3.81
CA TYR A 64 -17.77 14.04 -5.05
C TYR A 64 -16.47 14.11 -5.84
N ILE A 65 -16.60 14.04 -7.16
CA ILE A 65 -15.50 14.23 -8.10
C ILE A 65 -15.50 15.70 -8.52
N GLU A 66 -14.43 16.41 -8.19
CA GLU A 66 -14.19 17.80 -8.58
C GLU A 66 -13.15 17.82 -9.71
N TYR A 67 -13.45 18.51 -10.81
CA TYR A 67 -12.50 18.76 -11.90
C TYR A 67 -12.37 20.27 -12.12
N ARG A 68 -11.15 20.79 -11.96
CA ARG A 68 -10.84 22.24 -12.08
C ARG A 68 -11.77 23.13 -11.22
N GLY A 69 -12.10 22.68 -10.02
CA GLY A 69 -12.93 23.42 -9.06
C GLY A 69 -14.45 23.29 -9.29
N VAL A 70 -14.89 22.43 -10.21
CA VAL A 70 -16.31 22.19 -10.47
C VAL A 70 -16.65 20.72 -10.18
N LEU A 71 -17.72 20.48 -9.42
CA LEU A 71 -18.21 19.13 -9.19
C LEU A 71 -18.78 18.56 -10.50
N CYS A 72 -18.35 17.37 -10.87
CA CYS A 72 -18.70 16.74 -12.13
C CYS A 72 -19.11 15.26 -12.01
N GLY A 73 -19.35 14.78 -10.78
CA GLY A 73 -19.73 13.40 -10.55
C GLY A 73 -19.56 12.98 -9.10
N ASP A 74 -19.76 11.70 -8.84
CA ASP A 74 -19.54 11.06 -7.55
C ASP A 74 -18.96 9.66 -7.72
N VAL A 75 -18.28 9.20 -6.67
CA VAL A 75 -17.70 7.87 -6.59
C VAL A 75 -17.83 7.33 -5.18
N SER A 76 -18.06 6.03 -5.06
CA SER A 76 -18.08 5.34 -3.78
C SER A 76 -17.23 4.08 -3.80
N LEU A 77 -16.66 3.77 -2.63
CA LEU A 77 -16.00 2.51 -2.32
C LEU A 77 -16.63 1.95 -1.05
N ARG A 78 -17.34 0.83 -1.18
CA ARG A 78 -17.92 0.14 -0.02
C ARG A 78 -16.87 -0.70 0.70
N THR A 79 -17.16 -1.04 1.96
CA THR A 79 -16.34 -1.97 2.75
C THR A 79 -16.21 -3.36 2.13
N THR A 80 -17.17 -3.75 1.28
CA THR A 80 -17.13 -5.01 0.52
C THR A 80 -16.17 -4.96 -0.67
N GLY A 81 -15.59 -3.81 -1.01
CA GLY A 81 -14.82 -3.59 -2.24
C GLY A 81 -15.67 -3.23 -3.47
N GLU A 82 -16.96 -2.94 -3.29
CA GLU A 82 -17.81 -2.48 -4.40
C GLU A 82 -17.47 -1.03 -4.77
N LEU A 83 -17.22 -0.80 -6.05
CA LEU A 83 -17.00 0.52 -6.64
C LEU A 83 -18.20 0.92 -7.50
N ALA A 84 -18.71 2.12 -7.25
CA ALA A 84 -19.70 2.77 -8.10
C ALA A 84 -19.23 4.18 -8.44
N ILE A 85 -19.33 4.56 -9.72
CA ILE A 85 -18.87 5.87 -10.21
C ILE A 85 -19.89 6.46 -11.19
N VAL A 86 -20.10 7.77 -11.06
CA VAL A 86 -20.93 8.55 -11.96
C VAL A 86 -20.14 9.78 -12.42
N ILE A 87 -20.09 10.01 -13.73
CA ILE A 87 -19.58 11.23 -14.33
C ILE A 87 -20.72 11.89 -15.11
N CYS A 88 -21.04 13.13 -14.76
CA CYS A 88 -22.08 13.87 -15.47
C CYS A 88 -21.71 14.10 -16.94
N LYS A 89 -22.73 14.19 -17.78
CA LYS A 89 -22.64 14.08 -19.25
C LYS A 89 -21.62 15.03 -19.88
N GLU A 90 -21.52 16.26 -19.38
CA GLU A 90 -20.64 17.31 -19.89
C GLU A 90 -19.15 16.99 -19.69
N TYR A 91 -18.84 16.08 -18.77
CA TYR A 91 -17.49 15.71 -18.36
C TYR A 91 -17.09 14.28 -18.75
N GLN A 92 -18.00 13.53 -19.40
CA GLN A 92 -17.69 12.23 -19.96
C GLN A 92 -16.65 12.32 -21.10
N ASN A 93 -15.94 11.22 -21.37
CA ASN A 93 -14.89 11.12 -22.39
C ASN A 93 -13.67 12.05 -22.20
N LYS A 94 -13.45 12.55 -20.97
CA LYS A 94 -12.28 13.36 -20.59
C LYS A 94 -11.24 12.60 -19.76
N HIS A 95 -11.29 11.26 -19.76
CA HIS A 95 -10.47 10.37 -18.93
C HIS A 95 -10.58 10.57 -17.40
N ILE A 96 -11.55 11.37 -16.93
CA ILE A 96 -11.77 11.62 -15.49
C ILE A 96 -12.11 10.32 -14.75
N GLY A 97 -13.10 9.57 -15.25
CA GLY A 97 -13.55 8.33 -14.59
C GLY A 97 -12.43 7.30 -14.41
N ARG A 98 -11.55 7.15 -15.42
CA ARG A 98 -10.39 6.27 -15.33
C ARG A 98 -9.45 6.66 -14.19
N LYS A 99 -9.03 7.93 -14.15
CA LYS A 99 -8.13 8.45 -13.12
C LYS A 99 -8.72 8.36 -11.72
N VAL A 100 -10.03 8.57 -11.60
CA VAL A 100 -10.76 8.41 -10.34
C VAL A 100 -10.75 6.95 -9.89
N ILE A 101 -11.09 5.99 -10.76
CA ILE A 101 -11.09 4.57 -10.39
C ILE A 101 -9.69 4.07 -10.04
N GLU A 102 -8.65 4.48 -10.78
CA GLU A 102 -7.25 4.19 -10.42
C GLU A 102 -6.94 4.67 -9.00
N LYS A 103 -7.38 5.89 -8.62
CA LYS A 103 -7.21 6.39 -7.25
C LYS A 103 -8.03 5.62 -6.22
N MET A 104 -9.24 5.22 -6.54
CA MET A 104 -10.08 4.42 -5.63
C MET A 104 -9.48 3.02 -5.38
N LEU A 105 -8.82 2.43 -6.39
CA LEU A 105 -8.08 1.18 -6.21
C LEU A 105 -6.89 1.36 -5.26
N GLU A 106 -6.15 2.47 -5.33
CA GLU A 106 -5.11 2.78 -4.35
C GLU A 106 -5.68 2.86 -2.93
N LEU A 107 -6.80 3.56 -2.75
CA LEU A 107 -7.48 3.68 -1.45
C LEU A 107 -7.98 2.31 -0.95
N ALA A 108 -8.44 1.44 -1.84
CA ALA A 108 -8.82 0.08 -1.50
C ALA A 108 -7.62 -0.77 -1.05
N ARG A 109 -6.44 -0.60 -1.67
CA ARG A 109 -5.20 -1.25 -1.22
C ARG A 109 -4.76 -0.77 0.16
N GLU A 110 -4.82 0.54 0.40
CA GLU A 110 -4.50 1.13 1.71
C GLU A 110 -5.42 0.59 2.82
N ARG A 111 -6.62 0.12 2.46
CA ARG A 111 -7.58 -0.51 3.36
C ARG A 111 -7.43 -2.02 3.50
N GLY A 112 -6.45 -2.62 2.83
CA GLY A 112 -6.20 -4.06 2.87
C GLY A 112 -7.28 -4.90 2.18
N LEU A 113 -8.03 -4.32 1.23
CA LEU A 113 -8.97 -5.11 0.43
C LEU A 113 -8.20 -6.05 -0.52
N ALA A 114 -8.66 -7.30 -0.61
CA ALA A 114 -8.06 -8.30 -1.50
C ALA A 114 -8.51 -8.12 -2.97
N GLU A 115 -9.68 -7.54 -3.17
CA GLU A 115 -10.23 -7.26 -4.50
C GLU A 115 -11.22 -6.08 -4.44
N CYS A 116 -11.46 -5.49 -5.60
CA CYS A 116 -12.57 -4.59 -5.83
C CYS A 116 -13.45 -5.14 -6.95
N PHE A 117 -14.72 -4.79 -6.94
CA PHE A 117 -15.63 -5.16 -8.02
C PHE A 117 -16.58 -4.02 -8.37
N ALA A 118 -17.10 -4.04 -9.58
CA ALA A 118 -18.13 -3.11 -10.05
C ALA A 118 -19.24 -3.89 -10.75
N HIS A 119 -20.47 -3.45 -10.54
CA HIS A 119 -21.63 -3.92 -11.30
C HIS A 119 -21.85 -3.00 -12.50
N ILE A 120 -21.71 -3.53 -13.71
CA ILE A 120 -21.80 -2.77 -14.96
C ILE A 120 -22.76 -3.50 -15.89
N TYR A 121 -23.92 -2.89 -16.12
CA TYR A 121 -24.94 -3.47 -16.98
C TYR A 121 -24.43 -3.76 -18.40
N SER A 122 -24.93 -4.84 -19.00
CA SER A 122 -24.52 -5.32 -20.33
C SER A 122 -24.61 -4.27 -21.45
N PHE A 123 -25.53 -3.31 -21.34
CA PHE A 123 -25.70 -2.21 -22.32
C PHE A 123 -24.79 -1.00 -22.06
N ASN A 124 -24.08 -0.93 -20.93
CA ASN A 124 -23.18 0.19 -20.57
C ASN A 124 -21.75 -0.04 -21.10
N ILE A 125 -21.64 -0.16 -22.43
CA ILE A 125 -20.38 -0.49 -23.14
C ILE A 125 -19.25 0.51 -22.82
N GLN A 126 -19.58 1.78 -22.57
CA GLN A 126 -18.60 2.82 -22.23
C GLN A 126 -17.90 2.52 -20.90
N SER A 127 -18.67 2.13 -19.89
CA SER A 127 -18.13 1.80 -18.57
C SER A 127 -17.39 0.47 -18.61
N GLN A 128 -17.91 -0.54 -19.31
CA GLN A 128 -17.21 -1.82 -19.51
C GLN A 128 -15.80 -1.62 -20.08
N LYS A 129 -15.68 -0.89 -21.19
CA LYS A 129 -14.38 -0.57 -21.80
C LYS A 129 -13.45 0.21 -20.87
N MET A 130 -14.01 1.13 -20.08
CA MET A 130 -13.22 1.92 -19.14
C MET A 130 -12.65 1.05 -18.02
N PHE A 131 -13.46 0.22 -17.38
CA PHE A 131 -13.03 -0.69 -16.32
C PHE A 131 -12.07 -1.78 -16.84
N GLU A 132 -12.35 -2.38 -17.99
CA GLU A 132 -11.44 -3.35 -18.64
C GLU A 132 -10.08 -2.72 -18.94
N SER A 133 -10.04 -1.47 -19.42
CA SER A 133 -8.78 -0.77 -19.71
C SER A 133 -7.91 -0.50 -18.48
N ILE A 134 -8.50 -0.51 -17.28
CA ILE A 134 -7.81 -0.36 -15.98
C ILE A 134 -7.30 -1.72 -15.49
N GLY A 135 -7.82 -2.83 -16.03
CA GLY A 135 -7.45 -4.18 -15.66
C GLY A 135 -8.53 -4.96 -14.90
N PHE A 136 -9.77 -4.46 -14.84
CA PHE A 136 -10.89 -5.28 -14.37
C PHE A 136 -11.16 -6.40 -15.37
N VAL A 137 -11.48 -7.58 -14.87
CA VAL A 137 -11.82 -8.76 -15.65
C VAL A 137 -13.29 -9.11 -15.43
N PRO A 138 -14.10 -9.36 -16.48
CA PRO A 138 -15.48 -9.81 -16.32
C PRO A 138 -15.51 -11.20 -15.66
N GLN A 139 -16.34 -11.37 -14.63
CA GLN A 139 -16.57 -12.64 -13.95
C GLN A 139 -17.90 -13.28 -14.40
N ASP A 140 -18.92 -12.46 -14.61
CA ASP A 140 -20.23 -12.83 -15.16
C ASP A 140 -20.76 -11.69 -16.05
N GLU A 141 -22.03 -11.74 -16.47
CA GLU A 141 -22.61 -10.78 -17.44
C GLU A 141 -22.54 -9.32 -17.00
N GLU A 142 -22.57 -9.03 -15.69
CA GLU A 142 -22.63 -7.67 -15.17
C GLU A 142 -21.68 -7.40 -14.01
N ARG A 143 -20.79 -8.34 -13.68
CA ARG A 143 -19.80 -8.20 -12.60
C ARG A 143 -18.39 -8.21 -13.13
N TYR A 144 -17.66 -7.14 -12.79
CA TYR A 144 -16.27 -6.94 -13.14
C TYR A 144 -15.41 -6.95 -11.88
N ILE A 145 -14.34 -7.74 -11.86
CA ILE A 145 -13.44 -7.87 -10.70
C ILE A 145 -12.06 -7.34 -11.05
N TYR A 146 -11.53 -6.52 -10.16
CA TYR A 146 -10.11 -6.18 -10.09
C TYR A 146 -9.52 -6.89 -8.88
N LYS A 147 -8.68 -7.89 -9.13
CA LYS A 147 -7.84 -8.44 -8.07
C LYS A 147 -6.83 -7.36 -7.72
N LEU A 148 -6.99 -6.80 -6.53
CA LEU A 148 -5.92 -6.04 -5.93
C LEU A 148 -4.86 -7.11 -5.67
N GLN A 149 -3.89 -7.23 -6.59
CA GLN A 149 -2.73 -8.07 -6.33
C GLN A 149 -2.31 -7.74 -4.89
N LYS A 150 -2.08 -8.76 -4.04
CA LYS A 150 -1.16 -8.60 -2.90
C LYS A 150 -0.04 -7.78 -3.51
N GLY A 151 0.07 -6.51 -3.13
CA GLY A 151 0.68 -5.53 -4.02
C GLY A 151 2.00 -6.07 -4.54
N GLU A 152 2.44 -5.64 -5.73
CA GLU A 152 3.85 -5.27 -5.72
C GLU A 152 3.99 -4.41 -4.47
N PRO A 153 4.77 -4.86 -3.46
CA PRO A 153 4.88 -4.11 -2.23
C PRO A 153 5.29 -2.74 -2.73
N THR A 154 4.52 -1.71 -2.43
CA THR A 154 5.02 -0.35 -2.62
C THR A 154 6.19 -0.29 -1.67
N MET A 155 7.38 -0.60 -2.19
CA MET A 155 8.64 -0.76 -1.50
C MET A 155 9.05 0.61 -0.98
N THR A 156 8.41 0.97 0.14
CA THR A 156 8.46 2.20 0.91
C THR A 156 8.45 3.51 0.11
N LYS A 157 8.18 4.60 0.81
CA LYS A 157 8.16 5.94 0.22
C LYS A 157 9.57 6.55 0.09
N LEU A 158 10.63 5.76 0.31
CA LEU A 158 11.99 6.30 0.31
C LEU A 158 12.40 6.74 -1.09
N THR A 159 12.94 7.95 -1.20
CA THR A 159 13.61 8.39 -2.42
C THR A 159 14.90 7.59 -2.63
N LEU A 160 15.47 7.63 -3.84
CA LEU A 160 16.75 6.98 -4.12
C LEU A 160 17.86 7.49 -3.18
N GLU A 161 17.87 8.79 -2.88
CA GLU A 161 18.84 9.42 -1.98
C GLU A 161 18.71 8.91 -0.55
N GLU A 162 17.48 8.72 -0.06
CA GLU A 162 17.23 8.17 1.28
C GLU A 162 17.66 6.69 1.38
N LYS A 163 17.41 5.90 0.33
CA LYS A 163 17.89 4.50 0.24
C LYS A 163 19.42 4.46 0.27
N GLN A 164 20.06 5.29 -0.55
CA GLN A 164 21.51 5.42 -0.58
C GLN A 164 22.08 5.80 0.79
N GLU A 165 21.42 6.72 1.51
CA GLU A 165 21.86 7.11 2.84
C GLU A 165 21.72 5.97 3.86
N LEU A 166 20.61 5.24 3.84
CA LEU A 166 20.44 4.07 4.70
C LEU A 166 21.51 3.01 4.42
N ILE A 167 21.87 2.80 3.15
CA ILE A 167 22.99 1.92 2.74
C ILE A 167 24.33 2.45 3.27
N ARG A 168 24.61 3.76 3.18
CA ARG A 168 25.85 4.35 3.73
C ARG A 168 25.94 4.14 5.24
N MET A 169 24.83 4.28 5.97
CA MET A 169 24.78 4.00 7.40
C MET A 169 25.05 2.52 7.71
N ALA A 170 24.52 1.60 6.90
CA ALA A 170 24.81 0.17 7.02
C ALA A 170 26.30 -0.14 6.74
N LEU A 171 26.90 0.50 5.73
CA LEU A 171 28.33 0.38 5.43
C LEU A 171 29.19 0.89 6.59
N ALA A 172 28.86 2.05 7.17
CA ALA A 172 29.56 2.56 8.35
C ALA A 172 29.41 1.62 9.56
N ALA A 173 28.23 1.01 9.72
CA ALA A 173 27.99 0.06 10.80
C ALA A 173 28.82 -1.22 10.66
N ARG A 174 28.97 -1.72 9.42
CA ARG A 174 29.77 -2.91 9.08
C ARG A 174 31.19 -2.84 9.60
N GLU A 175 31.81 -1.66 9.57
CA GLU A 175 33.21 -1.47 10.01
C GLU A 175 33.42 -1.76 11.51
N ARG A 176 32.34 -1.85 12.29
CA ARG A 176 32.38 -2.19 13.73
C ARG A 176 32.19 -3.68 14.00
N ALA A 177 32.04 -4.50 12.96
CA ALA A 177 31.77 -5.93 13.10
C ALA A 177 32.90 -6.67 13.85
N TYR A 178 32.51 -7.50 14.83
CA TYR A 178 33.41 -8.40 15.54
C TYR A 178 33.32 -9.79 14.91
N THR A 179 34.26 -10.10 14.01
CA THR A 179 34.18 -11.29 13.17
C THR A 179 35.52 -12.03 13.04
N PRO A 180 36.18 -12.42 14.15
CA PRO A 180 37.49 -13.04 14.08
C PRO A 180 37.47 -14.49 13.54
N TYR A 181 36.30 -15.11 13.36
CA TYR A 181 36.18 -16.50 12.92
C TYR A 181 35.86 -16.61 11.44
N SER A 182 34.92 -15.82 10.91
CA SER A 182 34.55 -15.88 9.48
C SER A 182 35.29 -14.86 8.61
N ASP A 183 35.81 -13.78 9.21
CA ASP A 183 36.24 -12.55 8.54
C ASP A 183 35.17 -11.92 7.62
N PHE A 184 33.91 -12.31 7.76
CA PHE A 184 32.79 -11.80 6.98
C PHE A 184 32.02 -10.74 7.78
N MET A 185 32.24 -9.49 7.42
CA MET A 185 31.69 -8.33 8.10
C MET A 185 30.34 -7.95 7.50
N VAL A 186 29.32 -7.81 8.33
CA VAL A 186 27.95 -7.42 7.95
C VAL A 186 27.54 -6.19 8.73
N GLY A 187 26.91 -5.24 8.04
CA GLY A 187 26.30 -4.05 8.64
C GLY A 187 24.84 -3.93 8.25
N ALA A 188 24.04 -3.38 9.15
CA ALA A 188 22.63 -3.12 8.93
C ALA A 188 22.22 -1.74 9.46
N ALA A 189 21.24 -1.12 8.80
CA ALA A 189 20.61 0.10 9.23
C ALA A 189 19.09 -0.05 9.11
N LEU A 190 18.39 -0.04 10.25
CA LEU A 190 16.96 -0.26 10.39
C LEU A 190 16.26 1.08 10.64
N ARG A 191 15.30 1.43 9.80
CA ARG A 191 14.52 2.67 9.87
C ARG A 191 13.17 2.40 10.52
N ALA A 192 12.84 3.19 11.54
CA ALA A 192 11.54 3.19 12.20
C ALA A 192 10.51 4.02 11.45
N GLU A 193 9.22 3.79 11.71
CA GLU A 193 8.12 4.59 11.14
C GLU A 193 8.25 6.10 11.44
N ASP A 194 8.78 6.44 12.62
CA ASP A 194 9.00 7.83 13.05
C ASP A 194 10.28 8.47 12.48
N GLY A 195 11.00 7.76 11.61
CA GLY A 195 12.21 8.23 10.94
C GLY A 195 13.51 8.01 11.71
N ARG A 196 13.48 7.50 12.95
CA ARG A 196 14.72 7.12 13.66
C ARG A 196 15.41 5.96 12.97
N ILE A 197 16.75 5.94 12.99
CA ILE A 197 17.57 4.90 12.36
C ILE A 197 18.47 4.23 13.40
N PHE A 198 18.43 2.90 13.42
CA PHE A 198 19.21 2.06 14.32
C PHE A 198 20.18 1.22 13.51
N THR A 199 21.48 1.32 13.85
CA THR A 199 22.52 0.57 13.14
C THR A 199 23.01 -0.62 13.95
N GLY A 200 23.40 -1.68 13.25
CA GLY A 200 23.94 -2.92 13.83
C GLY A 200 25.03 -3.52 12.96
N CYS A 201 25.82 -4.40 13.57
CA CYS A 201 26.83 -5.22 12.90
C CYS A 201 26.80 -6.63 13.47
N ASN A 202 27.37 -7.60 12.74
CA ASN A 202 27.47 -8.95 13.27
C ASN A 202 28.56 -9.04 14.35
N VAL A 203 28.26 -9.85 15.37
CA VAL A 203 29.12 -10.10 16.52
C VAL A 203 29.20 -11.60 16.70
N GLU A 204 30.36 -12.16 16.37
CA GLU A 204 30.63 -13.58 16.51
C GLU A 204 31.07 -13.95 17.92
N ASN A 205 31.03 -15.24 18.21
CA ASN A 205 31.43 -15.80 19.49
C ASN A 205 32.11 -17.16 19.29
N ALA A 206 33.00 -17.54 20.20
CA ALA A 206 33.69 -18.83 20.16
C ALA A 206 32.70 -20.01 20.16
N ALA A 207 31.62 -19.91 20.95
CA ALA A 207 30.45 -20.74 20.75
C ALA A 207 29.64 -20.11 19.61
N PHE A 208 29.51 -20.78 18.47
CA PHE A 208 28.92 -20.15 17.29
C PHE A 208 27.42 -19.84 17.46
N THR A 209 26.69 -20.61 18.26
CA THR A 209 25.24 -20.46 18.49
C THR A 209 24.83 -19.05 18.97
N PRO A 210 25.50 -18.42 19.95
CA PRO A 210 25.18 -17.04 20.38
C PRO A 210 25.59 -15.94 19.39
N THR A 211 26.12 -16.25 18.21
CA THR A 211 26.44 -15.22 17.20
C THR A 211 25.21 -14.41 16.81
N SER A 212 25.33 -13.09 16.87
CA SER A 212 24.29 -12.16 16.42
C SER A 212 24.63 -11.61 15.04
N CYS A 213 23.65 -11.63 14.13
CA CYS A 213 23.77 -10.99 12.82
C CYS A 213 23.51 -9.48 12.93
N ALA A 214 23.94 -8.72 11.93
CA ALA A 214 23.82 -7.26 11.93
C ALA A 214 22.37 -6.77 12.05
N GLU A 215 21.45 -7.44 11.38
CA GLU A 215 20.02 -7.13 11.34
C GLU A 215 19.40 -7.30 12.73
N ARG A 216 19.71 -8.41 13.41
CA ARG A 216 19.25 -8.67 14.78
C ARG A 216 19.88 -7.71 15.78
N THR A 217 21.15 -7.36 15.61
CA THR A 217 21.81 -6.34 16.44
C THR A 217 21.11 -4.98 16.29
N ALA A 218 20.77 -4.55 15.07
CA ALA A 218 20.05 -3.30 14.82
C ALA A 218 18.62 -3.34 15.41
N LEU A 219 17.90 -4.43 15.15
CA LEU A 219 16.54 -4.66 15.62
C LEU A 219 16.45 -4.66 17.16
N PHE A 220 17.25 -5.49 17.83
CA PHE A 220 17.19 -5.61 19.28
C PHE A 220 17.65 -4.34 19.99
N LYS A 221 18.57 -3.58 19.39
CA LYS A 221 18.89 -2.24 19.87
C LYS A 221 17.67 -1.32 19.81
N ALA A 222 16.98 -1.27 18.67
CA ALA A 222 15.80 -0.43 18.51
C ALA A 222 14.67 -0.80 19.50
N VAL A 223 14.39 -2.10 19.63
CA VAL A 223 13.37 -2.62 20.55
C VAL A 223 13.72 -2.32 22.01
N ALA A 224 14.99 -2.48 22.41
CA ALA A 224 15.46 -2.13 23.75
C ALA A 224 15.34 -0.62 24.04
N GLU A 225 15.36 0.23 23.01
CA GLU A 225 15.10 1.67 23.09
C GLU A 225 13.61 2.03 22.94
N GLY A 226 12.72 1.04 23.00
CA GLY A 226 11.25 1.22 22.98
C GLY A 226 10.64 1.42 21.59
N VAL A 227 11.38 1.12 20.52
CA VAL A 227 10.90 1.26 19.13
C VAL A 227 10.57 -0.09 18.54
N THR A 228 9.32 -0.29 18.12
CA THR A 228 8.80 -1.60 17.69
C THR A 228 8.14 -1.59 16.31
N ARG A 229 8.17 -0.46 15.59
CA ARG A 229 7.58 -0.32 14.25
C ARG A 229 8.61 0.16 13.25
N PHE A 230 8.75 -0.59 12.16
CA PHE A 230 9.83 -0.40 11.18
C PHE A 230 9.32 -0.43 9.75
N THR A 231 9.97 0.35 8.88
CA THR A 231 9.59 0.46 7.47
C THR A 231 10.63 -0.15 6.54
N ASP A 232 11.91 0.03 6.86
CA ASP A 232 13.01 -0.32 5.97
C ASP A 232 14.21 -0.86 6.73
N ILE A 233 14.95 -1.77 6.12
CA ILE A 233 16.29 -2.14 6.56
C ILE A 233 17.24 -2.23 5.36
N ALA A 234 18.39 -1.58 5.47
CA ALA A 234 19.51 -1.81 4.55
C ALA A 234 20.50 -2.80 5.14
N VAL A 235 20.96 -3.77 4.34
CA VAL A 235 21.92 -4.81 4.73
C VAL A 235 23.05 -4.85 3.71
N VAL A 236 24.29 -4.84 4.21
CA VAL A 236 25.52 -4.92 3.42
C VAL A 236 26.50 -5.90 4.08
N GLY A 237 27.30 -6.58 3.27
CA GLY A 237 28.28 -7.53 3.77
C GLY A 237 29.48 -7.67 2.85
N ALA A 238 30.66 -7.94 3.41
CA ALA A 238 31.87 -8.25 2.65
C ALA A 238 32.87 -8.99 3.54
N ARG A 239 33.78 -9.74 2.92
CA ARG A 239 35.00 -10.17 3.62
C ARG A 239 35.86 -8.96 3.95
N ARG A 240 36.56 -9.02 5.09
CA ARG A 240 37.47 -7.95 5.54
C ARG A 240 38.47 -7.59 4.44
N GLY A 241 38.52 -6.32 4.07
CA GLY A 241 39.42 -5.81 3.03
C GLY A 241 38.98 -6.08 1.59
N GLU A 242 37.86 -6.77 1.36
CA GLU A 242 37.33 -7.04 0.03
C GLU A 242 36.20 -6.07 -0.35
N VAL A 243 36.08 -5.81 -1.65
CA VAL A 243 34.93 -5.09 -2.22
C VAL A 243 33.76 -6.07 -2.34
N ASN A 244 32.58 -5.66 -1.86
CA ASN A 244 31.39 -6.48 -2.01
C ASN A 244 30.99 -6.63 -3.49
N LYS A 245 30.83 -7.87 -3.96
CA LYS A 245 30.38 -8.21 -5.31
C LYS A 245 29.01 -8.86 -5.35
N GLN A 246 28.41 -9.16 -4.19
CA GLN A 246 27.13 -9.88 -4.09
C GLN A 246 26.17 -9.19 -3.13
N ILE A 247 24.88 -9.33 -3.39
CA ILE A 247 23.88 -8.86 -2.43
C ILE A 247 24.02 -9.67 -1.13
N THR A 248 23.83 -9.02 0.02
CA THR A 248 23.87 -9.70 1.32
C THR A 248 22.43 -9.89 1.80
N SER A 249 21.90 -11.09 1.57
CA SER A 249 20.53 -11.42 1.98
C SER A 249 20.45 -11.75 3.46
N PRO A 250 19.43 -11.28 4.20
CA PRO A 250 19.26 -11.65 5.59
C PRO A 250 19.04 -13.16 5.72
N CYS A 251 19.66 -13.77 6.73
CA CYS A 251 19.49 -15.19 7.00
C CYS A 251 18.07 -15.50 7.53
N GLY A 252 17.66 -16.77 7.51
CA GLY A 252 16.30 -17.16 7.95
C GLY A 252 15.95 -16.70 9.37
N VAL A 253 16.92 -16.72 10.29
CA VAL A 253 16.70 -16.24 11.68
C VAL A 253 16.46 -14.73 11.72
N CYS A 254 17.17 -13.95 10.90
CA CYS A 254 16.95 -12.51 10.79
C CYS A 254 15.61 -12.20 10.13
N ARG A 255 15.23 -12.93 9.07
CA ARG A 255 13.92 -12.78 8.42
C ARG A 255 12.79 -12.98 9.43
N GLN A 256 12.86 -14.04 10.21
CA GLN A 256 11.87 -14.35 11.25
C GLN A 256 11.82 -13.27 12.34
N ALA A 257 12.98 -12.80 12.83
CA ALA A 257 13.03 -11.76 13.85
C ALA A 257 12.51 -10.41 13.34
N LEU A 258 12.84 -10.04 12.11
CA LEU A 258 12.35 -8.81 11.47
C LEU A 258 10.85 -8.89 11.16
N PHE A 259 10.33 -10.05 10.75
CA PHE A 259 8.91 -10.25 10.45
C PHE A 259 8.01 -9.97 11.67
N GLU A 260 8.47 -10.26 12.88
CA GLU A 260 7.74 -9.99 14.14
C GLU A 260 7.36 -8.50 14.29
N PHE A 261 8.27 -7.59 13.90
CA PHE A 261 8.11 -6.14 14.14
C PHE A 261 7.85 -5.32 12.87
N GLY A 262 8.29 -5.81 11.72
CA GLY A 262 8.11 -5.14 10.43
C GLY A 262 6.95 -5.70 9.60
N GLY A 263 6.45 -6.90 9.94
CA GLY A 263 5.39 -7.56 9.20
C GLY A 263 5.78 -7.91 7.75
N PRO A 264 4.80 -8.27 6.91
CA PRO A 264 5.02 -8.63 5.50
C PRO A 264 5.55 -7.47 4.65
N GLU A 265 5.23 -6.22 5.02
CA GLU A 265 5.52 -5.02 4.24
C GLU A 265 6.91 -4.43 4.47
N LEU A 266 7.69 -4.93 5.44
CA LEU A 266 9.03 -4.41 5.72
C LEU A 266 9.90 -4.48 4.46
N ASN A 267 10.40 -3.34 4.01
CA ASN A 267 11.32 -3.26 2.88
C ASN A 267 12.72 -3.69 3.30
N VAL A 268 13.30 -4.64 2.57
CA VAL A 268 14.68 -5.11 2.75
C VAL A 268 15.53 -4.71 1.54
N ILE A 269 16.43 -3.75 1.76
CA ILE A 269 17.43 -3.29 0.80
C ILE A 269 18.71 -4.12 0.98
N MET A 270 19.01 -4.97 0.01
CA MET A 270 20.21 -5.82 0.00
C MET A 270 21.24 -5.22 -0.97
N ALA A 271 22.27 -4.58 -0.43
CA ALA A 271 23.15 -3.70 -1.19
C ALA A 271 24.58 -4.24 -1.37
N LYS A 272 25.13 -4.03 -2.57
CA LYS A 272 26.56 -4.15 -2.87
C LYS A 272 27.28 -2.82 -2.61
N SER A 273 26.64 -1.73 -3.02
CA SER A 273 27.05 -0.34 -2.81
C SER A 273 25.80 0.55 -2.73
N PRO A 274 25.92 1.85 -2.42
CA PRO A 274 24.78 2.77 -2.48
C PRO A 274 24.10 2.80 -3.85
N ASP A 275 24.82 2.50 -4.94
CA ASP A 275 24.33 2.60 -6.32
C ASP A 275 24.00 1.23 -6.95
N ASP A 276 24.30 0.12 -6.28
CA ASP A 276 24.01 -1.25 -6.73
C ASP A 276 23.39 -2.04 -5.57
N PHE A 277 22.07 -2.14 -5.59
CA PHE A 277 21.29 -2.86 -4.60
C PHE A 277 20.03 -3.45 -5.23
N ILE A 278 19.45 -4.43 -4.54
CA ILE A 278 18.10 -4.90 -4.83
C ILE A 278 17.23 -4.76 -3.59
N GLU A 279 15.95 -4.91 -3.82
CA GLU A 279 14.91 -4.55 -2.88
C GLU A 279 13.85 -5.66 -2.90
N ARG A 280 13.53 -6.23 -1.74
CA ARG A 280 12.40 -7.17 -1.57
C ARG A 280 11.62 -6.86 -0.31
N SER A 281 10.32 -7.10 -0.31
CA SER A 281 9.51 -7.12 0.91
C SER A 281 9.84 -8.33 1.77
N MET A 282 9.46 -8.29 3.04
CA MET A 282 9.63 -9.44 3.91
C MET A 282 8.73 -10.62 3.50
N ASP A 283 7.53 -10.40 2.96
CA ASP A 283 6.67 -11.51 2.46
C ASP A 283 7.32 -12.25 1.27
N GLU A 284 8.08 -11.55 0.42
CA GLU A 284 8.86 -12.21 -0.64
C GLU A 284 10.05 -13.00 -0.09
N LEU A 285 10.68 -12.53 1.00
CA LEU A 285 11.83 -13.19 1.62
C LEU A 285 11.42 -14.31 2.58
N LEU A 286 10.23 -14.25 3.16
CA LEU A 286 9.67 -15.22 4.09
C LEU A 286 8.21 -15.49 3.72
N PRO A 287 7.97 -16.17 2.58
CA PRO A 287 6.61 -16.44 2.13
C PRO A 287 5.87 -17.32 3.14
N PHE A 288 4.63 -16.94 3.45
CA PHE A 288 3.82 -17.60 4.49
C PHE A 288 4.50 -17.56 5.87
N GLY A 289 5.17 -16.44 6.17
CA GLY A 289 5.89 -16.25 7.43
C GLY A 289 5.01 -16.52 8.66
N PHE A 290 5.58 -17.25 9.60
CA PHE A 290 4.96 -17.48 10.91
C PHE A 290 5.09 -16.20 11.73
N GLY A 291 4.00 -15.70 12.32
CA GLY A 291 4.02 -14.48 13.12
C GLY A 291 2.90 -14.42 14.17
N PRO A 292 2.63 -13.22 14.74
CA PRO A 292 1.65 -13.05 15.81
C PRO A 292 0.27 -13.61 15.49
N SER A 293 -0.20 -13.51 14.25
CA SER A 293 -1.48 -14.06 13.81
C SER A 293 -1.56 -15.59 13.86
N ASN A 294 -0.43 -16.30 13.81
CA ASN A 294 -0.37 -17.76 13.93
C ASN A 294 -0.39 -18.24 15.40
N VAL A 295 -0.03 -17.37 16.34
CA VAL A 295 -0.08 -17.63 17.79
C VAL A 295 -1.27 -16.95 18.48
N ALA A 296 -1.98 -16.07 17.79
CA ALA A 296 -3.22 -15.44 18.25
C ALA A 296 -4.26 -16.52 18.59
N GLY A 297 -4.65 -16.57 19.86
CA GLY A 297 -5.25 -17.72 20.53
C GLY A 297 -4.52 -18.11 21.83
N ASN A 298 -3.32 -17.57 22.04
CA ASN A 298 -2.57 -17.68 23.29
C ASN A 298 -2.79 -16.40 24.14
N LYS A 299 -3.44 -16.52 25.30
CA LYS A 299 -3.82 -15.41 26.21
C LYS A 299 -2.69 -14.46 26.63
N ALA A 300 -1.43 -14.80 26.37
CA ALA A 300 -0.27 -13.99 26.75
C ALA A 300 0.06 -12.82 25.78
N VAL A 301 -0.68 -12.67 24.67
CA VAL A 301 -0.43 -11.64 23.63
C VAL A 301 -1.60 -10.65 23.50
N GLU A 302 -2.67 -10.83 24.29
CA GLU A 302 -3.86 -9.98 24.28
C GLU A 302 -3.89 -8.96 25.44
N ASP A 303 -2.89 -9.01 26.35
CA ASP A 303 -2.74 -8.12 27.52
C ASP A 303 -1.57 -7.14 27.36
#